data_AF-A0A841ITU5-F1
#
_entry.id   AF-A0A841ITU5-F1
#
_cell.length_a   1.000
_cell.length_b   1.000
_cell.length_c   1.000
_cell.angle_alpha   90.00
_cell.angle_beta   90.00
_cell.angle_gamma   90.00
#
_symmetry.space_group_name_H-M   'P 1'
#
loop_
_entity.id
_entity.type
_entity.pdbx_description
1 polymer ?
#
loop_
_entity_poly.entity_id
_entity_poly.type
_entity_poly.pdbx_seq_one_letter_code
_entity_poly.pdbx_strand_id
1 'polypeptide(L)'
;MTSSDKTPTRTLAAAGAAALLALTGCSGGTAVFDFTEPMVEPAQSIEFRVPDELIEMSEDYAEIRVQESITVSSVESEDPSQCAVGYRFEYVDGGLERLLAYLEEEGEKDESEEERMAYALVGEPLDSIELSEDYSSAVVPVGCAVSPNDTENTVKIWFEQTPESGERSFAWAEITVMKSGDLFVHESEIIDGWQPDSDGNWIQVD
;
A
#
# COMPACT_ATOMS: atom_id res chain seq x y z
N MET A 1 24.46 -71.12 31.33
CA MET A 1 25.77 -71.41 30.73
C MET A 1 25.78 -70.74 29.36
N THR A 2 26.31 -69.51 29.30
CA THR A 2 27.60 -69.14 28.67
C THR A 2 27.50 -69.14 27.15
N SER A 3 27.21 -68.00 26.52
CA SER A 3 28.15 -66.98 26.03
C SER A 3 29.11 -67.49 24.95
N SER A 4 29.07 -66.91 23.75
CA SER A 4 30.20 -66.16 23.17
C SER A 4 29.93 -65.70 21.74
N ASP A 5 30.30 -64.44 21.49
CA ASP A 5 30.30 -63.66 20.24
C ASP A 5 30.87 -64.30 18.97
N LYS A 6 30.36 -63.85 17.82
CA LYS A 6 31.17 -63.22 16.75
C LYS A 6 30.34 -62.59 15.64
N THR A 7 30.46 -61.28 15.49
CA THR A 7 30.11 -60.53 14.27
C THR A 7 31.24 -60.65 13.23
N PRO A 8 30.90 -60.66 11.92
CA PRO A 8 31.69 -59.87 10.99
C PRO A 8 30.85 -59.00 10.04
N THR A 9 31.34 -57.78 9.88
CA THR A 9 30.95 -56.68 9.00
C THR A 9 30.92 -57.03 7.51
N ARG A 10 29.92 -56.50 6.77
CA ARG A 10 30.00 -56.14 5.33
C ARG A 10 29.19 -54.87 5.02
N THR A 11 29.90 -53.74 5.09
CA THR A 11 30.11 -52.68 4.08
C THR A 11 29.08 -52.41 2.94
N LEU A 12 28.65 -51.13 2.87
CA LEU A 12 28.26 -50.23 1.73
C LEU A 12 27.17 -50.70 0.75
N ALA A 13 26.32 -49.88 0.10
CA ALA A 13 25.94 -48.45 0.00
C ALA A 13 24.50 -48.51 -0.62
N ALA A 14 23.66 -47.50 -0.84
CA ALA A 14 23.83 -46.10 -1.15
C ALA A 14 22.45 -45.42 -1.06
N ALA A 15 22.48 -44.09 -1.01
CA ALA A 15 21.57 -43.15 -1.68
C ALA A 15 20.06 -43.28 -1.40
N GLY A 16 19.57 -42.31 -0.62
CA GLY A 16 18.16 -42.00 -0.52
C GLY A 16 17.93 -40.68 0.22
N ALA A 17 18.70 -39.65 -0.11
CA ALA A 17 18.39 -38.29 0.34
C ALA A 17 17.19 -37.80 -0.48
N ALA A 18 15.98 -38.11 -0.01
CA ALA A 18 14.78 -37.42 -0.44
C ALA A 18 14.79 -36.05 0.26
N ALA A 19 15.50 -35.09 -0.33
CA ALA A 19 15.29 -33.68 -0.02
C ALA A 19 13.91 -33.31 -0.57
N LEU A 20 12.90 -33.35 0.30
CA LEU A 20 11.63 -32.67 0.05
C LEU A 20 11.93 -31.17 0.11
N LEU A 21 12.26 -30.59 -1.04
CA LEU A 21 12.18 -29.15 -1.25
C LEU A 21 10.69 -28.79 -1.25
N ALA A 22 10.12 -28.59 -0.07
CA ALA A 22 8.89 -27.84 0.08
C ALA A 22 9.19 -26.36 -0.19
N LEU A 23 9.30 -25.98 -1.46
CA LEU A 23 9.16 -24.60 -1.88
C LEU A 23 7.66 -24.29 -1.95
N THR A 24 7.05 -24.13 -0.78
CA THR A 24 5.79 -23.40 -0.64
C THR A 24 6.09 -22.17 0.20
N GLY A 25 6.92 -21.28 -0.35
CA GLY A 25 6.91 -19.89 0.04
C GLY A 25 5.64 -19.29 -0.53
N CYS A 26 4.54 -19.36 0.22
CA CYS A 26 3.43 -18.42 0.04
C CYS A 26 3.96 -17.06 0.47
N SER A 27 4.66 -16.36 -0.43
CA SER A 27 5.11 -14.98 -0.24
C SER A 27 3.93 -14.02 -0.43
N GLY A 28 2.86 -14.23 0.32
CA GLY A 28 1.79 -13.25 0.50
C GLY A 28 2.16 -12.35 1.67
N GLY A 29 3.30 -11.65 1.56
CA GLY A 29 3.80 -10.76 2.59
C GLY A 29 3.12 -9.40 2.52
N THR A 30 2.88 -8.80 3.68
CA THR A 30 2.60 -7.37 3.80
C THR A 30 3.94 -6.64 3.78
N ALA A 31 4.11 -5.72 2.83
CA ALA A 31 5.24 -4.80 2.78
C ALA A 31 4.85 -3.46 3.46
N VAL A 32 5.85 -2.71 3.90
CA VAL A 32 5.68 -1.32 4.36
C VAL A 32 6.43 -0.43 3.38
N PHE A 33 5.78 0.64 2.93
CA PHE A 33 6.37 1.65 2.06
C PHE A 33 6.32 3.01 2.73
N ASP A 34 7.48 3.64 2.89
CA ASP A 34 7.65 4.88 3.64
C ASP A 34 8.28 6.02 2.82
N PHE A 35 8.28 5.92 1.49
CA PHE A 35 8.82 6.93 0.57
C PHE A 35 10.36 7.16 0.66
N THR A 36 11.07 6.48 1.56
CA THR A 36 12.52 6.67 1.74
C THR A 36 13.34 5.88 0.72
N GLU A 37 12.90 4.66 0.42
CA GLU A 37 13.55 3.78 -0.55
C GLU A 37 12.55 3.21 -1.56
N PRO A 38 12.94 3.00 -2.83
CA PRO A 38 12.07 2.39 -3.82
C PRO A 38 11.79 0.93 -3.46
N MET A 39 10.53 0.52 -3.56
CA MET A 39 10.14 -0.86 -3.34
C MET A 39 10.31 -1.67 -4.64
N VAL A 40 11.24 -2.63 -4.63
CA VAL A 40 11.58 -3.42 -5.83
C VAL A 40 10.97 -4.82 -5.86
N GLU A 41 10.49 -5.31 -4.72
CA GLU A 41 9.89 -6.64 -4.61
C GLU A 41 8.36 -6.57 -4.67
N PRO A 42 7.69 -7.54 -5.33
CA PRO A 42 6.24 -7.61 -5.33
C PRO A 42 5.69 -7.92 -3.93
N ALA A 43 4.52 -7.36 -3.63
CA ALA A 43 3.76 -7.68 -2.43
C ALA A 43 2.29 -7.95 -2.75
N GLN A 44 1.57 -8.66 -1.89
CA GLN A 44 0.11 -8.82 -2.04
C GLN A 44 -0.68 -7.78 -1.23
N SER A 45 0.01 -7.15 -0.29
CA SER A 45 -0.49 -6.04 0.49
C SER A 45 0.66 -5.10 0.83
N ILE A 46 0.42 -3.80 0.74
CA ILE A 46 1.40 -2.76 1.03
C ILE A 46 0.74 -1.77 1.99
N GLU A 47 1.37 -1.56 3.13
CA GLU A 47 1.03 -0.49 4.05
C GLU A 47 1.89 0.74 3.74
N PHE A 48 1.25 1.83 3.35
CA PHE A 48 1.87 3.12 3.11
C PHE A 48 1.84 3.94 4.40
N ARG A 49 2.95 4.62 4.70
CA ARG A 49 3.06 5.58 5.82
C ARG A 49 3.96 6.74 5.43
N VAL A 50 3.65 7.94 5.91
CA VAL A 50 4.61 9.05 5.88
C VAL A 50 5.62 8.83 7.01
N PRO A 51 6.94 8.99 6.79
CA PRO A 51 7.95 8.80 7.83
C PRO A 51 7.74 9.70 9.05
N ASP A 52 7.92 9.15 10.25
CA ASP A 52 7.81 9.91 11.51
C ASP A 52 8.76 11.12 11.53
N GLU A 53 10.01 10.95 11.06
CA GLU A 53 10.98 12.04 10.97
C GLU A 53 10.45 13.20 10.11
N LEU A 54 9.79 12.88 9.00
CA LEU A 54 9.25 13.89 8.11
C LEU A 54 8.02 14.60 8.71
N ILE A 55 7.19 13.85 9.44
CA ILE A 55 6.08 14.41 10.22
C ILE A 55 6.62 15.36 11.30
N GLU A 56 7.69 14.98 12.01
CA GLU A 56 8.31 15.83 13.03
C GLU A 56 8.94 17.11 12.45
N MET A 57 9.45 17.05 11.21
CA MET A 57 10.04 18.19 10.52
C MET A 57 9.02 19.11 9.86
N SER A 58 7.87 18.58 9.44
CA SER A 58 6.77 19.32 8.82
C SER A 58 5.64 19.55 9.84
N GLU A 59 5.85 20.52 10.73
CA GLU A 59 4.87 20.87 11.78
C GLU A 59 3.49 21.17 11.18
N ASP A 60 3.45 21.89 10.05
CA ASP A 60 2.20 22.21 9.35
C ASP A 60 1.45 20.92 8.98
N TYR A 61 2.09 19.99 8.27
CA TYR A 61 1.49 18.71 7.91
C TYR A 61 1.04 17.91 9.16
N ALA A 62 1.87 17.86 10.19
CA ALA A 62 1.58 17.10 11.42
C ALA A 62 0.26 17.54 12.08
N GLU A 63 -0.08 18.83 12.01
CA GLU A 63 -1.30 19.39 12.61
C GLU A 63 -2.57 19.10 11.79
N ILE A 64 -2.46 19.07 10.46
CA ILE A 64 -3.63 19.01 9.55
C ILE A 64 -3.76 17.70 8.76
N ARG A 65 -2.85 16.74 8.93
CA ARG A 65 -2.91 15.43 8.27
C ARG A 65 -4.18 14.65 8.64
N VAL A 66 -4.64 13.83 7.69
CA VAL A 66 -5.88 13.05 7.81
C VAL A 66 -5.58 11.59 8.13
N GLN A 67 -4.69 10.95 7.37
CA GLN A 67 -4.37 9.54 7.52
C GLN A 67 -3.11 9.32 8.37
N GLU A 68 -3.16 8.26 9.18
CA GLU A 68 -1.99 7.67 9.85
C GLU A 68 -1.31 6.67 8.91
N SER A 69 -2.10 5.83 8.23
CA SER A 69 -1.59 4.87 7.25
C SER A 69 -2.68 4.49 6.24
N ILE A 70 -2.26 4.00 5.09
CA ILE A 70 -3.16 3.45 4.07
C ILE A 70 -2.65 2.08 3.68
N THR A 71 -3.44 1.04 3.90
CA THR A 71 -3.11 -0.31 3.43
C THR A 71 -3.87 -0.60 2.16
N VAL A 72 -3.15 -0.98 1.11
CA VAL A 72 -3.74 -1.51 -0.13
C VAL A 72 -3.41 -3.00 -0.28
N SER A 73 -4.34 -3.73 -0.88
CA SER A 73 -4.22 -5.17 -1.11
C SER A 73 -4.93 -5.56 -2.40
N SER A 74 -4.43 -6.60 -3.08
CA SER A 74 -5.17 -7.18 -4.20
C SER A 74 -6.42 -7.89 -3.67
N VAL A 75 -7.59 -7.62 -4.24
CA VAL A 75 -8.84 -8.30 -3.91
C VAL A 75 -9.45 -8.94 -5.16
N GLU A 76 -10.39 -9.87 -4.96
CA GLU A 76 -11.12 -10.45 -6.10
C GLU A 76 -12.01 -9.37 -6.73
N SER A 77 -11.92 -9.23 -8.06
CA SER A 77 -12.80 -8.34 -8.82
C SER A 77 -14.14 -9.01 -9.11
N GLU A 78 -15.21 -8.23 -9.12
CA GLU A 78 -16.52 -8.68 -9.60
C GLU A 78 -16.50 -8.99 -11.10
N ASP A 79 -15.68 -8.26 -11.88
CA ASP A 79 -15.44 -8.54 -13.30
C ASP A 79 -14.17 -9.40 -13.45
N PRO A 80 -14.29 -10.65 -13.93
CA PRO A 80 -13.14 -11.56 -14.09
C PRO A 80 -12.12 -11.11 -15.16
N SER A 81 -12.44 -10.08 -15.96
CA SER A 81 -11.53 -9.46 -16.90
C SER A 81 -10.68 -8.33 -16.29
N GLN A 82 -11.02 -7.88 -15.08
CA GLN A 82 -10.35 -6.83 -14.35
C GLN A 82 -9.63 -7.34 -13.10
N CYS A 83 -8.81 -6.48 -12.54
CA CYS A 83 -8.25 -6.61 -11.20
C CYS A 83 -9.01 -5.65 -10.27
N ALA A 84 -8.77 -5.77 -8.96
CA ALA A 84 -9.32 -4.84 -7.99
C ALA A 84 -8.32 -4.63 -6.85
N VAL A 85 -8.28 -3.40 -6.34
CA VAL A 85 -7.46 -3.02 -5.20
C VAL A 85 -8.37 -2.63 -4.06
N GLY A 86 -8.22 -3.30 -2.92
CA GLY A 86 -8.88 -2.95 -1.68
C GLY A 86 -8.02 -2.00 -0.87
N TYR A 87 -8.59 -0.87 -0.47
CA TYR A 87 -8.02 0.14 0.43
C TYR A 87 -8.55 -0.07 1.85
N ARG A 88 -7.69 0.18 2.83
CA ARG A 88 -8.04 0.36 4.24
C ARG A 88 -7.35 1.60 4.76
N PHE A 89 -8.13 2.50 5.34
CA PHE A 89 -7.66 3.78 5.84
C PHE A 89 -7.60 3.74 7.35
N GLU A 90 -6.44 4.06 7.91
CA GLU A 90 -6.30 4.35 9.34
C GLU A 90 -6.14 5.86 9.49
N TYR A 91 -7.02 6.49 10.24
CA TYR A 91 -7.03 7.94 10.43
C TYR A 91 -6.27 8.35 11.69
N VAL A 92 -5.70 9.55 11.68
CA VAL A 92 -5.27 10.19 12.93
C VAL A 92 -6.49 10.58 13.78
N ASP A 93 -6.27 10.86 15.06
CA ASP A 93 -7.35 11.34 15.94
C ASP A 93 -7.98 12.63 15.37
N GLY A 94 -9.29 12.57 15.09
CA GLY A 94 -10.04 13.66 14.47
C GLY A 94 -9.77 13.90 12.98
N GLY A 95 -8.93 13.09 12.32
CA GLY A 95 -8.52 13.29 10.94
C GLY A 95 -9.66 13.17 9.94
N LEU A 96 -10.50 12.14 10.08
CA LEU A 96 -11.67 11.93 9.23
C LEU A 96 -12.71 13.04 9.41
N GLU A 97 -13.00 13.42 10.65
CA GLU A 97 -13.94 14.50 10.95
C GLU A 97 -13.48 15.83 10.37
N ARG A 98 -12.16 16.10 10.40
CA ARG A 98 -11.57 17.29 9.78
C ARG A 98 -11.71 17.26 8.27
N LEU A 99 -11.44 16.12 7.62
CA LEU A 99 -11.63 15.96 6.18
C LEU A 99 -13.09 16.19 5.77
N LEU A 100 -14.04 15.61 6.50
CA LEU A 100 -15.47 15.79 6.25
C LEU A 100 -15.88 17.27 6.37
N ALA A 101 -15.45 17.94 7.44
CA ALA A 101 -15.72 19.36 7.63
C ALA A 101 -15.11 20.22 6.50
N TYR A 102 -13.87 19.90 6.09
CA TYR A 102 -13.19 20.57 4.99
C TYR A 102 -13.95 20.41 3.65
N LEU A 103 -14.38 19.19 3.33
CA LEU A 103 -15.13 18.91 2.10
C LEU A 103 -16.53 19.52 2.12
N GLU A 104 -17.17 19.66 3.29
CA GLU A 104 -18.44 20.38 3.43
C GLU A 104 -18.28 21.87 3.06
N GLU A 105 -17.18 22.49 3.49
CA GLU A 105 -16.88 23.90 3.25
C GLU A 105 -16.46 24.19 1.80
N GLU A 106 -15.54 23.40 1.25
CA GLU A 106 -14.93 23.63 -0.07
C GLU A 106 -15.72 23.03 -1.24
N GLY A 107 -16.56 22.02 -0.99
CA GLY A 107 -17.17 21.23 -2.05
C GLY A 107 -18.29 21.92 -2.85
N GLU A 108 -18.47 21.50 -4.11
CA GLU A 108 -19.53 22.00 -4.97
C GLU A 108 -20.91 21.56 -4.49
N LYS A 109 -21.86 22.51 -4.40
CA LYS A 109 -23.19 22.29 -3.80
C LYS A 109 -24.02 21.15 -4.40
N ASP A 110 -23.67 20.67 -5.59
CA ASP A 110 -24.44 19.66 -6.30
C ASP A 110 -23.89 18.23 -6.08
N GLU A 111 -22.71 18.07 -5.47
CA GLU A 111 -22.15 16.77 -5.09
C GLU A 111 -22.53 16.37 -3.66
N SER A 112 -22.86 15.10 -3.47
CA SER A 112 -23.07 14.49 -2.16
C SER A 112 -21.76 14.33 -1.38
N GLU A 113 -21.87 14.17 -0.06
CA GLU A 113 -20.72 13.89 0.81
C GLU A 113 -19.97 12.62 0.36
N GLU A 114 -20.69 11.54 0.04
CA GLU A 114 -20.12 10.27 -0.41
C GLU A 114 -19.34 10.43 -1.73
N GLU A 115 -19.85 11.23 -2.67
CA GLU A 115 -19.15 11.54 -3.94
C GLU A 115 -17.85 12.30 -3.69
N ARG A 116 -17.88 13.30 -2.80
CA ARG A 116 -16.68 14.05 -2.42
C ARG A 116 -15.67 13.16 -1.69
N MET A 117 -16.14 12.26 -0.82
CA MET A 117 -15.30 11.32 -0.08
C MET A 117 -14.65 10.28 -0.99
N ALA A 118 -15.38 9.74 -1.98
CA ALA A 118 -14.83 8.84 -2.99
C ALA A 118 -13.64 9.49 -3.71
N TYR A 119 -13.85 10.71 -4.23
CA TYR A 119 -12.79 11.44 -4.91
C TYR A 119 -11.65 11.83 -3.96
N ALA A 120 -11.95 12.16 -2.70
CA ALA A 120 -10.94 12.52 -1.71
C ALA A 120 -10.05 11.35 -1.30
N LEU A 121 -10.60 10.15 -1.17
CA LEU A 121 -9.84 9.01 -0.64
C LEU A 121 -9.09 8.22 -1.72
N VAL A 122 -9.67 8.10 -2.91
CA VAL A 122 -9.12 7.24 -3.97
C VAL A 122 -9.01 7.93 -5.33
N GLY A 123 -9.49 9.17 -5.49
CA GLY A 123 -9.42 9.93 -6.74
C GLY A 123 -10.39 9.46 -7.82
N GLU A 124 -11.36 8.61 -7.47
CA GLU A 124 -12.32 7.99 -8.39
C GLU A 124 -13.75 8.45 -8.07
N PRO A 125 -14.66 8.53 -9.07
CA PRO A 125 -16.05 8.84 -8.82
C PRO A 125 -16.75 7.70 -8.05
N LEU A 126 -17.76 8.05 -7.24
CA LEU A 126 -18.46 7.07 -6.39
C LEU A 126 -19.10 5.92 -7.20
N ASP A 127 -19.52 6.16 -8.45
CA ASP A 127 -20.14 5.14 -9.30
C ASP A 127 -19.14 4.16 -9.94
N SER A 128 -17.83 4.37 -9.78
CA SER A 128 -16.78 3.46 -10.24
C SER A 128 -16.16 2.62 -9.13
N ILE A 129 -16.52 2.82 -7.86
CA ILE A 129 -15.92 2.16 -6.70
C ILE A 129 -16.96 1.58 -5.75
N GLU A 130 -16.50 0.73 -4.83
CA GLU A 130 -17.24 0.39 -3.62
C GLU A 130 -16.63 1.15 -2.44
N LEU A 131 -17.39 2.01 -1.77
CA LEU A 131 -16.93 2.76 -0.60
C LEU A 131 -17.72 2.32 0.64
N SER A 132 -17.04 2.08 1.77
CA SER A 132 -17.75 1.77 3.02
C SER A 132 -18.43 3.00 3.60
N GLU A 133 -19.60 2.81 4.23
CA GLU A 133 -20.40 3.90 4.83
C GLU A 133 -19.64 4.68 5.92
N ASP A 134 -18.65 4.05 6.56
CA ASP A 134 -17.79 4.66 7.58
C ASP A 134 -16.47 5.21 7.01
N TYR A 135 -16.31 5.15 5.69
CA TYR A 135 -15.13 5.58 4.94
C TYR A 135 -13.81 4.87 5.32
N SER A 136 -13.86 3.80 6.12
CA SER A 136 -12.66 3.06 6.56
C SER A 136 -12.06 2.16 5.48
N SER A 137 -12.79 1.90 4.38
CA SER A 137 -12.32 1.05 3.28
C SER A 137 -12.98 1.39 1.96
N ALA A 138 -12.29 1.04 0.87
CA ALA A 138 -12.83 1.13 -0.48
C ALA A 138 -12.31 -0.03 -1.35
N VAL A 139 -13.02 -0.37 -2.43
CA VAL A 139 -12.54 -1.28 -3.48
C VAL A 139 -12.60 -0.54 -4.81
N VAL A 140 -11.45 -0.48 -5.48
CA VAL A 140 -11.28 0.19 -6.77
C VAL A 140 -11.02 -0.87 -7.85
N PRO A 141 -11.96 -1.10 -8.78
CA PRO A 141 -11.72 -1.89 -9.98
C PRO A 141 -10.70 -1.20 -10.88
N VAL A 142 -9.75 -1.96 -11.40
CA VAL A 142 -8.71 -1.43 -12.31
C VAL A 142 -8.36 -2.48 -13.36
N GLY A 143 -7.87 -2.06 -14.52
CA GLY A 143 -7.29 -2.99 -15.48
C GLY A 143 -6.12 -3.76 -14.84
N CYS A 144 -5.99 -5.05 -15.16
CA CYS A 144 -4.82 -5.80 -14.70
C CYS A 144 -3.58 -5.33 -15.47
N ALA A 145 -2.57 -4.86 -14.75
CA ALA A 145 -1.31 -4.42 -15.34
C ALA A 145 -0.59 -5.57 -16.05
N VAL A 146 -0.01 -5.26 -17.22
CA VAL A 146 0.77 -6.24 -17.98
C VAL A 146 2.25 -6.29 -17.54
N SER A 147 2.70 -5.30 -16.78
CA SER A 147 4.03 -5.22 -16.19
C SER A 147 4.02 -4.29 -14.96
N PRO A 148 5.04 -4.35 -14.08
CA PRO A 148 5.16 -3.43 -12.94
C PRO A 148 5.23 -1.94 -13.29
N ASN A 149 5.60 -1.60 -14.52
CA ASN A 149 5.75 -0.21 -15.00
C ASN A 149 4.60 0.21 -15.94
N ASP A 150 3.45 -0.46 -15.83
CA ASP A 150 2.27 -0.13 -16.63
C ASP A 150 1.60 1.14 -16.09
N THR A 151 1.80 2.26 -16.78
CA THR A 151 1.26 3.57 -16.39
C THR A 151 -0.21 3.77 -16.76
N GLU A 152 -0.81 2.85 -17.53
CA GLU A 152 -2.21 2.97 -17.96
C GLU A 152 -3.17 2.30 -16.97
N ASN A 153 -2.65 1.40 -16.12
CA ASN A 153 -3.41 0.58 -15.19
C ASN A 153 -2.89 0.75 -13.77
N THR A 154 -2.90 1.99 -13.28
CA THR A 154 -2.49 2.35 -11.92
C THR A 154 -3.68 2.78 -11.07
N VAL A 155 -3.52 2.68 -9.75
CA VAL A 155 -4.36 3.39 -8.78
C VAL A 155 -3.46 4.24 -7.88
N LYS A 156 -4.01 5.31 -7.33
CA LYS A 156 -3.25 6.26 -6.49
C LYS A 156 -3.58 6.09 -5.02
N ILE A 157 -2.57 6.29 -4.19
CA ILE A 157 -2.66 6.43 -2.75
C ILE A 157 -2.36 7.89 -2.45
N TRP A 158 -3.25 8.56 -1.75
CA TRP A 158 -3.11 9.97 -1.37
C TRP A 158 -3.06 10.10 0.15
N PHE A 159 -2.01 10.72 0.67
CA PHE A 159 -2.01 11.23 2.04
C PHE A 159 -2.54 12.65 2.02
N GLU A 160 -3.75 12.81 2.53
CA GLU A 160 -4.47 14.07 2.55
C GLU A 160 -4.14 14.90 3.79
N GLN A 161 -4.21 16.20 3.60
CA GLN A 161 -4.14 17.26 4.58
C GLN A 161 -5.30 18.24 4.31
N THR A 162 -5.72 18.98 5.33
CA THR A 162 -6.80 19.96 5.20
C THR A 162 -6.27 21.38 5.41
N PRO A 163 -5.50 21.93 4.45
CA PRO A 163 -4.91 23.25 4.60
C PRO A 163 -5.99 24.33 4.45
N GLU A 164 -5.77 25.51 5.03
CA GLU A 164 -6.64 26.68 4.78
C GLU A 164 -6.58 27.14 3.31
N SER A 165 -5.45 26.88 2.64
CA SER A 165 -5.26 27.13 1.21
C SER A 165 -4.11 26.30 0.68
N GLY A 166 -4.19 25.85 -0.58
CA GLY A 166 -3.09 25.14 -1.24
C GLY A 166 -3.45 23.70 -1.62
N GLU A 167 -2.43 22.85 -1.70
CA GLU A 167 -2.56 21.46 -2.12
C GLU A 167 -3.10 20.58 -0.98
N ARG A 168 -4.18 19.86 -1.25
CA ARG A 168 -4.81 18.95 -0.28
C ARG A 168 -3.98 17.70 -0.02
N SER A 169 -3.14 17.28 -0.95
CA SER A 169 -2.30 16.10 -0.77
C SER A 169 -0.89 16.49 -0.31
N PHE A 170 -0.36 15.76 0.66
CA PHE A 170 1.02 15.91 1.14
C PHE A 170 1.96 14.88 0.51
N ALA A 171 1.46 13.67 0.23
CA ALA A 171 2.24 12.62 -0.40
C ALA A 171 1.34 11.75 -1.27
N TRP A 172 1.91 11.17 -2.31
CA TRP A 172 1.19 10.22 -3.14
C TRP A 172 2.08 9.10 -3.67
N ALA A 173 1.46 7.95 -3.93
CA ALA A 173 2.10 6.83 -4.60
C ALA A 173 1.16 6.22 -5.64
N GLU A 174 1.70 5.83 -6.79
CA GLU A 174 1.02 5.05 -7.81
C GLU A 174 1.41 3.59 -7.68
N ILE A 175 0.41 2.72 -7.70
CA ILE A 175 0.62 1.27 -7.72
C ILE A 175 -0.01 0.61 -8.92
N THR A 176 0.57 -0.50 -9.35
CA THR A 176 -0.03 -1.42 -10.32
C THR A 176 -0.42 -2.72 -9.63
N VAL A 177 -1.44 -3.39 -10.16
CA VAL A 177 -1.85 -4.74 -9.74
C VAL A 177 -1.81 -5.69 -10.93
N MET A 178 -1.05 -6.78 -10.80
CA MET A 178 -0.96 -7.83 -11.82
C MET A 178 -2.08 -8.85 -11.64
N LYS A 179 -2.35 -9.62 -12.70
CA LYS A 179 -3.33 -10.73 -12.66
C LYS A 179 -3.01 -11.82 -11.61
N SER A 180 -1.77 -11.91 -11.16
CA SER A 180 -1.35 -12.78 -10.05
C SER A 180 -1.80 -12.29 -8.67
N GLY A 181 -2.22 -11.02 -8.56
CA GLY A 181 -2.42 -10.32 -7.29
C GLY A 181 -1.18 -9.59 -6.78
N ASP A 182 -0.06 -9.65 -7.52
CA ASP A 182 1.16 -8.93 -7.13
C ASP A 182 0.99 -7.43 -7.36
N LEU A 183 1.34 -6.65 -6.34
CA LEU A 183 1.35 -5.19 -6.32
C LEU A 183 2.78 -4.66 -6.45
N PHE A 184 2.92 -3.54 -7.15
CA PHE A 184 4.19 -2.83 -7.32
C PHE A 184 3.96 -1.33 -7.16
N VAL A 185 4.86 -0.66 -6.45
CA VAL A 185 4.93 0.81 -6.44
C VAL A 185 5.65 1.26 -7.70
N HIS A 186 4.99 2.08 -8.51
CA HIS A 186 5.52 2.58 -9.77
C HIS A 186 6.25 3.90 -9.58
N GLU A 187 5.56 4.86 -8.95
CA GLU A 187 6.04 6.22 -8.72
C GLU A 187 5.51 6.69 -7.36
N SER A 188 6.25 7.57 -6.71
CA SER A 188 5.85 8.16 -5.44
C SER A 188 6.54 9.49 -5.23
N GLU A 189 5.87 10.40 -4.55
CA GLU A 189 6.37 11.75 -4.28
C GLU A 189 5.85 12.24 -2.93
N ILE A 190 6.69 13.00 -2.22
CA ILE A 190 6.26 13.89 -1.15
C ILE A 190 6.17 15.31 -1.73
N ILE A 191 5.02 15.93 -1.57
CA ILE A 191 4.72 17.29 -2.03
C ILE A 191 5.43 18.31 -1.11
N ASP A 192 5.58 19.56 -1.55
CA ASP A 192 6.27 20.64 -0.83
C ASP A 192 7.80 20.55 -0.76
N GLY A 193 8.40 19.90 -1.76
CA GLY A 193 9.85 19.92 -1.99
C GLY A 193 10.65 19.05 -1.02
N TRP A 194 10.00 18.14 -0.30
CA TRP A 194 10.69 17.20 0.57
C TRP A 194 11.28 16.03 -0.23
N GLN A 195 12.57 15.75 -0.02
CA GLN A 195 13.23 14.58 -0.59
C GLN A 195 14.35 14.07 0.33
N PRO A 196 14.68 12.76 0.28
CA PRO A 196 15.85 12.25 0.94
C PRO A 196 17.14 12.73 0.24
N ASP A 197 18.15 13.11 1.01
CA ASP A 197 19.50 13.36 0.51
C ASP A 197 20.27 12.05 0.23
N SER A 198 21.54 12.14 -0.18
CA SER A 198 22.36 10.96 -0.46
C SER A 198 22.66 10.08 0.75
N ASP A 199 22.47 10.60 1.95
CA ASP A 199 22.65 9.90 3.23
C ASP A 199 21.31 9.38 3.78
N GLY A 200 20.20 9.62 3.07
CA GLY A 200 18.85 9.20 3.45
C GLY A 200 18.14 10.13 4.42
N ASN A 201 18.67 11.33 4.68
CA ASN A 201 18.01 12.30 5.56
C ASN A 201 17.03 13.15 4.76
N TRP A 202 15.88 13.46 5.35
CA TRP A 202 14.90 14.34 4.72
C TRP A 202 15.40 15.78 4.68
N ILE A 203 15.34 16.38 3.49
CA ILE A 203 15.64 17.80 3.25
C ILE A 203 14.50 18.44 2.48
N GLN A 204 14.25 19.72 2.74
CA GLN A 204 13.37 20.53 1.93
C GLN A 204 14.19 21.27 0.88
N VAL A 205 13.83 21.12 -0.40
CA VAL A 205 14.44 21.85 -1.50
C VAL A 205 13.48 22.89 -2.06
N ASP A 206 13.97 24.13 -2.15
CA ASP A 206 13.28 25.30 -2.72
C ASP A 206 13.13 25.21 -4.26
#